data_AF-A0A742UEW8-F1
#
_entry.id   AF-A0A742UEW8-F1
#
_cell.length_a   1.000
_cell.length_b   1.000
_cell.length_c   1.000
_cell.angle_alpha   90.00
_cell.angle_beta   90.00
_cell.angle_gamma   90.00
#
_symmetry.space_group_name_H-M   'P 1'
#
loop_
_entity.id
_entity.type
_entity.pdbx_description
1 polymer ?
#
loop_
_entity_poly.entity_id
_entity_poly.type
_entity_poly.pdbx_seq_one_letter_code
_entity_poly.pdbx_strand_id
1 'polypeptide(L)'
;MYNNSLTLKNITFLKEENLIIHSWIPNIIENVIIYIHGLQSHASWSWELALDFVDKNTAFFCLDRPGSGLTSNPHDEFASKECIISAYTSFFKYIYSLYPLVNKVAIGHCLGGSILTAILAKNPDLKKGLVGISIVSSWLGKMNSTLSEKDIKKY
;
A
#
# COMPACT_ATOMS: atom_id res chain seq x y z
N MET A 1 -1.20 -8.50 23.27
CA MET A 1 -0.85 -9.88 22.88
C MET A 1 -1.84 -10.28 21.80
N TYR A 2 -1.35 -10.47 20.58
CA TYR A 2 -2.16 -10.80 19.40
C TYR A 2 -2.85 -12.15 19.62
N ASN A 3 -4.19 -12.18 19.57
CA ASN A 3 -5.01 -13.36 19.95
C ASN A 3 -5.34 -14.27 18.75
N ASN A 4 -4.81 -13.94 17.56
CA ASN A 4 -4.88 -14.78 16.36
C ASN A 4 -3.70 -15.74 16.35
N SER A 5 -3.92 -16.96 16.84
CA SER A 5 -2.92 -18.01 17.03
C SER A 5 -2.27 -18.57 15.75
N LEU A 6 -2.61 -18.06 14.56
CA LEU A 6 -2.04 -18.49 13.26
C LEU A 6 -1.95 -17.35 12.23
N THR A 7 -1.47 -16.16 12.62
CA THR A 7 -1.14 -15.12 11.61
C THR A 7 0.11 -15.53 10.84
N LEU A 8 -0.09 -16.20 9.71
CA LEU A 8 0.98 -16.56 8.80
C LEU A 8 1.29 -15.37 7.88
N LYS A 9 2.49 -14.81 8.04
CA LYS A 9 3.06 -13.97 7.00
C LYS A 9 3.29 -14.84 5.77
N ASN A 10 2.72 -14.43 4.64
CA ASN A 10 2.96 -15.05 3.34
C ASN A 10 3.75 -14.12 2.43
N ILE A 11 4.54 -14.71 1.54
CA ILE A 11 5.21 -14.00 0.46
C ILE A 11 4.80 -14.66 -0.84
N THR A 12 4.08 -13.92 -1.68
CA THR A 12 3.60 -14.37 -2.98
C THR A 12 4.46 -13.75 -4.08
N PHE A 13 4.97 -14.60 -4.97
CA PHE A 13 5.71 -14.19 -6.16
C PHE A 13 4.81 -14.34 -7.38
N LEU A 14 4.40 -13.23 -7.97
CA LEU A 14 3.67 -13.21 -9.24
C LEU A 14 4.69 -13.09 -10.36
N LYS A 15 5.03 -14.22 -10.98
CA LYS A 15 6.14 -14.33 -11.94
C LYS A 15 5.92 -13.51 -13.20
N GLU A 16 4.70 -13.50 -13.74
CA GLU A 16 4.38 -12.83 -15.00
C GLU A 16 4.49 -11.31 -14.87
N GLU A 17 4.10 -10.77 -13.72
CA GLU A 17 4.14 -9.35 -13.39
C GLU A 17 5.42 -8.94 -12.64
N ASN A 18 6.29 -9.91 -12.33
CA ASN A 18 7.49 -9.75 -11.51
C ASN A 18 7.23 -9.01 -10.18
N LEU A 19 6.19 -9.43 -9.44
CA LEU A 19 5.79 -8.81 -8.17
C LEU A 19 6.09 -9.71 -6.98
N ILE A 20 6.52 -9.09 -5.88
CA ILE A 20 6.71 -9.77 -4.59
C ILE A 20 5.82 -9.11 -3.55
N ILE A 21 4.81 -9.83 -3.12
CA ILE A 21 3.75 -9.33 -2.24
C ILE A 21 3.90 -10.01 -0.89
N HIS A 22 4.05 -9.20 0.17
CA HIS A 22 3.96 -9.66 1.54
C HIS A 22 2.53 -9.49 2.01
N SER A 23 1.98 -10.53 2.64
CA SER A 23 0.63 -10.48 3.18
C SER A 23 0.56 -11.08 4.58
N TRP A 24 -0.33 -10.51 5.38
CA TRP A 24 -0.71 -11.02 6.68
C TRP A 24 -2.23 -11.14 6.67
N ILE A 25 -2.72 -12.36 6.81
CA ILE A 25 -4.12 -12.69 6.52
C ILE A 25 -4.72 -13.35 7.79
N PRO A 26 -5.77 -12.77 8.38
CA PRO A 26 -6.53 -13.40 9.46
C PRO A 26 -7.37 -14.58 8.93
N ASN A 27 -7.85 -15.43 9.85
CA ASN A 27 -8.76 -16.52 9.50
C ASN A 27 -10.10 -16.03 8.93
N ILE A 28 -10.58 -14.89 9.42
CA ILE A 28 -11.80 -14.22 8.96
C ILE A 28 -11.39 -12.86 8.39
N ILE A 29 -11.81 -12.56 7.16
CA ILE A 29 -11.45 -11.33 6.46
C ILE A 29 -12.71 -10.48 6.27
N GLU A 30 -12.78 -9.38 7.01
CA GLU A 30 -13.86 -8.38 6.92
C GLU A 30 -13.43 -7.17 6.10
N ASN A 31 -12.12 -6.87 6.10
CA ASN A 31 -11.55 -5.72 5.40
C ASN A 31 -10.19 -6.07 4.81
N VAL A 32 -9.73 -5.23 3.88
CA VAL A 32 -8.42 -5.33 3.24
C VAL A 32 -7.69 -3.99 3.31
N ILE A 33 -6.44 -4.00 3.76
CA ILE A 33 -5.49 -2.90 3.61
C ILE A 33 -4.56 -3.19 2.44
N ILE A 34 -4.47 -2.21 1.53
CA ILE A 34 -3.43 -2.14 0.51
C ILE A 34 -2.43 -1.08 0.95
N TYR A 35 -1.27 -1.51 1.45
CA TYR A 35 -0.25 -0.63 2.01
C TYR A 35 0.90 -0.40 1.02
N ILE A 36 1.31 0.85 0.89
CA ILE A 36 2.44 1.29 0.06
C ILE A 36 3.51 1.91 0.95
N HIS A 37 4.67 1.25 1.03
CA HIS A 37 5.78 1.63 1.89
C HIS A 37 6.56 2.86 1.38
N GLY A 38 7.47 3.38 2.21
CA GLY A 38 8.28 4.57 1.92
C GLY A 38 9.56 4.29 1.12
N LEU A 39 10.35 5.34 0.84
CA LEU A 39 11.51 5.32 -0.07
C LEU A 39 12.58 4.29 0.32
N GLN A 40 13.10 4.36 1.55
CA GLN A 40 14.20 3.52 2.06
C GLN A 40 13.70 2.33 2.89
N SER A 41 12.54 1.78 2.55
CA SER A 41 11.93 0.65 3.27
C SER A 41 11.55 -0.47 2.31
N HIS A 42 10.97 -1.55 2.84
CA HIS A 42 10.39 -2.64 2.07
C HIS A 42 9.18 -3.24 2.80
N ALA A 43 8.43 -4.10 2.13
CA ALA A 43 7.11 -4.53 2.60
C ALA A 43 7.16 -5.24 3.96
N SER A 44 8.16 -6.09 4.21
CA SER A 44 8.28 -6.81 5.48
C SER A 44 8.54 -5.95 6.72
N TRP A 45 8.95 -4.69 6.59
CA TRP A 45 9.05 -3.77 7.74
C TRP A 45 7.69 -3.34 8.28
N SER A 46 6.62 -3.56 7.53
CA SER A 46 5.25 -3.20 7.92
C SER A 46 4.61 -4.21 8.87
N TRP A 47 5.36 -5.21 9.36
CA TRP A 47 4.81 -6.37 10.07
C TRP A 47 4.09 -6.00 11.37
N GLU A 48 4.63 -5.12 12.20
CA GLU A 48 3.97 -4.69 13.46
C GLU A 48 2.62 -4.03 13.16
N LEU A 49 2.61 -3.10 12.21
CA LEU A 49 1.37 -2.45 11.75
C LEU A 49 0.38 -3.45 11.15
N ALA A 50 0.87 -4.43 10.38
CA ALA A 50 0.04 -5.45 9.77
C ALA A 50 -0.65 -6.32 10.85
N LEU A 51 0.06 -6.68 11.92
CA LEU A 51 -0.50 -7.47 13.02
C LEU A 51 -1.65 -6.72 13.72
N ASP A 52 -1.55 -5.40 13.91
CA ASP A 52 -2.61 -4.60 14.51
C ASP A 52 -3.91 -4.58 13.66
N PHE A 53 -3.79 -4.72 12.33
CA PHE A 53 -4.93 -4.86 11.43
C PHE A 53 -5.47 -6.29 11.42
N VAL A 54 -4.59 -7.28 11.40
CA VAL A 54 -4.98 -8.69 11.39
C VAL A 54 -5.78 -9.07 12.63
N ASP A 55 -5.44 -8.53 13.80
CA ASP A 55 -6.22 -8.69 15.04
C ASP A 55 -7.66 -8.16 14.95
N LYS A 56 -7.96 -7.36 13.93
CA LYS A 56 -9.29 -6.79 13.64
C LYS A 56 -9.88 -7.36 12.35
N ASN A 57 -9.60 -8.64 12.05
CA ASN A 57 -10.10 -9.34 10.86
C ASN A 57 -9.80 -8.60 9.55
N THR A 58 -8.69 -7.88 9.49
CA THR A 58 -8.30 -7.10 8.32
C THR A 58 -7.06 -7.70 7.67
N ALA A 59 -7.20 -8.19 6.45
CA ALA A 59 -6.06 -8.68 5.67
C ALA A 59 -5.18 -7.51 5.22
N PHE A 60 -3.86 -7.65 5.33
CA PHE A 60 -2.91 -6.60 5.04
C PHE A 60 -1.97 -7.04 3.91
N PHE A 61 -1.85 -6.23 2.86
CA PHE A 61 -0.99 -6.51 1.72
C PHE A 61 -0.03 -5.36 1.48
N CYS A 62 1.24 -5.69 1.23
CA CYS A 62 2.25 -4.72 0.82
C CYS A 62 3.17 -5.32 -0.25
N LEU A 63 3.35 -4.58 -1.34
CA LEU A 63 4.27 -4.93 -2.42
C LEU A 63 5.68 -4.45 -2.06
N ASP A 64 6.70 -5.29 -2.25
CA ASP A 64 8.07 -4.81 -2.36
C ASP A 64 8.19 -3.99 -3.65
N ARG A 65 8.34 -2.68 -3.51
CA ARG A 65 8.52 -1.77 -4.65
C ARG A 65 9.68 -2.23 -5.53
N PRO A 66 9.62 -2.08 -6.87
CA PRO A 66 10.79 -2.25 -7.73
C PRO A 66 12.02 -1.50 -7.18
N GLY A 67 13.11 -2.23 -6.94
CA GLY A 67 14.34 -1.72 -6.34
C GLY A 67 14.30 -1.68 -4.81
N SER A 68 13.50 -2.53 -4.18
CA SER A 68 13.39 -2.65 -2.73
C SER A 68 13.08 -4.10 -2.31
N GLY A 69 13.41 -4.44 -1.07
CA GLY A 69 13.07 -5.73 -0.47
C GLY A 69 13.66 -6.91 -1.23
N LEU A 70 12.81 -7.86 -1.61
CA LEU A 70 13.24 -9.09 -2.29
C LEU A 70 13.28 -8.95 -3.83
N THR A 71 12.97 -7.77 -4.38
CA THR A 71 12.95 -7.58 -5.85
C THR A 71 14.33 -7.70 -6.46
N SER A 72 14.39 -8.21 -7.69
CA SER A 72 15.63 -8.39 -8.46
C SER A 72 16.10 -7.13 -9.19
N ASN A 73 15.32 -6.05 -9.16
CA ASN A 73 15.72 -4.77 -9.73
C ASN A 73 16.90 -4.17 -8.95
N PRO A 74 17.74 -3.30 -9.55
CA PRO A 74 18.80 -2.60 -8.85
C PRO A 74 18.28 -1.79 -7.65
N HIS A 75 19.00 -1.82 -6.52
CA HIS A 75 18.63 -1.16 -5.25
C HIS A 75 19.29 0.22 -5.08
N ASP A 76 20.26 0.53 -5.91
CA ASP A 76 21.01 1.78 -5.96
C ASP A 76 20.31 2.87 -6.79
N GLU A 77 19.31 2.51 -7.59
CA GLU A 77 18.55 3.42 -8.41
C GLU A 77 17.04 3.37 -8.13
N PHE A 78 16.39 4.52 -8.30
CA PHE A 78 14.94 4.59 -8.24
C PHE A 78 14.34 4.17 -9.59
N ALA A 79 13.50 3.13 -9.59
CA ALA A 79 12.86 2.65 -10.81
C ALA A 79 12.05 3.74 -11.54
N SER A 80 11.93 3.59 -12.86
CA SER A 80 11.19 4.56 -13.69
C SER A 80 9.73 4.69 -13.25
N LYS A 81 9.13 5.86 -13.53
CA LYS A 81 7.72 6.11 -13.20
C LYS A 81 6.79 5.08 -13.86
N GLU A 82 7.09 4.64 -15.08
CA GLU A 82 6.32 3.62 -15.81
C GLU A 82 6.38 2.28 -15.09
N CYS A 83 7.57 1.88 -14.64
CA CYS A 83 7.77 0.63 -13.89
C CYS A 83 7.00 0.65 -12.57
N ILE A 84 7.12 1.74 -11.80
CA ILE A 84 6.39 1.91 -10.54
C ILE A 84 4.88 1.91 -10.78
N ILE A 85 4.39 2.68 -11.76
CA ILE A 85 2.96 2.77 -12.05
C ILE A 85 2.39 1.42 -12.49
N SER A 86 3.10 0.71 -13.37
CA SER A 86 2.71 -0.61 -13.85
C SER A 86 2.66 -1.63 -12.71
N ALA A 87 3.72 -1.72 -11.90
CA ALA A 87 3.80 -2.67 -10.79
C ALA A 87 2.67 -2.50 -9.77
N TYR A 88 2.42 -1.26 -9.33
CA TYR A 88 1.32 -1.01 -8.39
C TYR A 88 -0.06 -1.14 -9.04
N THR A 89 -0.21 -0.85 -10.33
CA THR A 89 -1.49 -1.10 -11.02
C THR A 89 -1.80 -2.61 -11.04
N SER A 90 -0.82 -3.44 -11.36
CA SER A 90 -0.96 -4.91 -11.33
C SER A 90 -1.21 -5.42 -9.92
N PHE A 91 -0.50 -4.89 -8.91
CA PHE A 91 -0.74 -5.21 -7.51
C PHE A 91 -2.17 -4.91 -7.07
N PHE A 92 -2.70 -3.71 -7.36
CA PHE A 92 -4.09 -3.36 -7.04
C PHE A 92 -5.09 -4.29 -7.72
N LYS A 93 -4.90 -4.57 -9.01
CA LYS A 93 -5.76 -5.51 -9.76
C LYS A 93 -5.76 -6.90 -9.15
N TYR A 94 -4.59 -7.39 -8.75
CA TYR A 94 -4.45 -8.68 -8.07
C TYR A 94 -5.22 -8.71 -6.74
N ILE A 95 -5.08 -7.68 -5.89
CA ILE A 95 -5.85 -7.64 -4.64
C ILE A 95 -7.36 -7.52 -4.89
N TYR A 96 -7.76 -6.81 -5.95
CA TYR A 96 -9.16 -6.67 -6.32
C TYR A 96 -9.76 -7.99 -6.82
N SER A 97 -8.99 -8.81 -7.54
CA SER A 97 -9.44 -10.13 -7.98
C SER A 97 -9.52 -11.14 -6.84
N LEU A 98 -8.63 -11.06 -5.85
CA LEU A 98 -8.70 -11.92 -4.66
C LEU A 98 -9.91 -11.62 -3.76
N TYR A 99 -10.28 -10.35 -3.63
CA TYR A 99 -11.30 -9.91 -2.67
C TYR A 99 -12.37 -9.03 -3.31
N PRO A 100 -13.10 -9.47 -4.34
CA PRO A 100 -13.98 -8.59 -5.13
C PRO A 100 -15.07 -7.90 -4.30
N LEU A 101 -15.56 -8.54 -3.23
CA LEU A 101 -16.68 -8.06 -2.42
C LEU A 101 -16.28 -7.49 -1.04
N VAL A 102 -15.00 -7.51 -0.68
CA VAL A 102 -14.52 -7.04 0.62
C VAL A 102 -14.15 -5.56 0.55
N ASN A 103 -14.44 -4.80 1.60
CA ASN A 103 -14.05 -3.39 1.70
C ASN A 103 -12.52 -3.24 1.68
N LYS A 104 -12.03 -2.28 0.90
CA LYS A 104 -10.59 -2.03 0.72
C LYS A 104 -10.25 -0.59 1.09
N VAL A 105 -9.20 -0.43 1.87
CA VAL A 105 -8.59 0.86 2.19
C VAL A 105 -7.16 0.85 1.67
N ALA A 106 -6.76 1.92 0.98
CA ALA A 106 -5.38 2.09 0.54
C ALA A 106 -4.65 3.07 1.47
N ILE A 107 -3.44 2.72 1.88
CA ILE A 107 -2.61 3.53 2.77
C ILE A 107 -1.24 3.72 2.12
N GLY A 108 -0.83 4.97 1.94
CA GLY A 108 0.49 5.32 1.42
C GLY A 108 1.33 6.02 2.47
N HIS A 109 2.48 5.44 2.82
CA HIS A 109 3.40 6.00 3.82
C HIS A 109 4.58 6.71 3.17
N CYS A 110 4.86 7.95 3.59
CA CYS A 110 5.95 8.77 3.07
C CYS A 110 5.89 8.85 1.54
N LEU A 111 6.93 8.40 0.83
CA LEU A 111 6.92 8.27 -0.63
C LEU A 111 5.75 7.43 -1.15
N GLY A 112 5.35 6.39 -0.42
CA GLY A 112 4.21 5.55 -0.77
C GLY A 112 2.91 6.33 -0.89
N GLY A 113 2.77 7.46 -0.19
CA GLY A 113 1.67 8.40 -0.36
C GLY A 113 1.65 9.06 -1.75
N SER A 114 2.81 9.52 -2.21
CA SER A 114 2.98 10.08 -3.55
C SER A 114 2.72 9.05 -4.64
N ILE A 115 3.22 7.82 -4.45
CA ILE A 115 2.96 6.68 -5.35
C ILE A 115 1.46 6.38 -5.38
N LEU A 116 0.81 6.23 -4.22
CA LEU A 116 -0.64 5.98 -4.14
C LEU A 116 -1.43 7.04 -4.90
N THR A 117 -1.09 8.31 -4.69
CA THR A 117 -1.75 9.43 -5.36
C THR A 117 -1.59 9.36 -6.87
N ALA A 118 -0.38 9.08 -7.35
CA ALA A 118 -0.10 8.94 -8.79
C ALA A 118 -0.87 7.77 -9.42
N ILE A 119 -0.95 6.62 -8.73
CA ILE A 119 -1.70 5.44 -9.20
C ILE A 119 -3.18 5.77 -9.34
N LEU A 120 -3.79 6.36 -8.31
CA LEU A 120 -5.22 6.65 -8.30
C LEU A 120 -5.60 7.76 -9.29
N ALA A 121 -4.70 8.72 -9.52
CA ALA A 121 -4.88 9.75 -10.55
C ALA A 121 -4.83 9.18 -11.97
N LYS A 122 -3.95 8.19 -12.22
CA LYS A 122 -3.82 7.53 -13.52
C LYS A 122 -4.83 6.42 -13.77
N ASN A 123 -5.40 5.85 -12.71
CA ASN A 123 -6.36 4.75 -12.77
C ASN A 123 -7.60 5.08 -11.92
N PRO A 124 -8.50 5.96 -12.39
CA PRO A 124 -9.67 6.39 -11.62
C PRO A 124 -10.59 5.24 -11.21
N ASP A 125 -10.64 4.16 -12.00
CA ASP A 125 -11.45 2.99 -11.68
C ASP A 125 -10.92 2.22 -10.48
N LEU A 126 -9.60 2.23 -10.23
CA LEU A 126 -9.06 1.66 -8.99
C LEU A 126 -9.56 2.44 -7.78
N LYS A 127 -9.64 3.78 -7.88
CA LYS A 127 -10.15 4.63 -6.80
C LYS A 127 -11.59 4.27 -6.41
N LYS A 128 -12.46 3.95 -7.38
CA LYS A 128 -13.86 3.58 -7.13
C LYS A 128 -14.00 2.29 -6.29
N GLY A 129 -13.00 1.41 -6.33
CA GLY A 129 -12.98 0.18 -5.55
C GLY A 129 -12.51 0.33 -4.10
N LEU A 130 -12.17 1.55 -3.66
CA LEU A 130 -11.73 1.83 -2.29
C LEU A 130 -12.83 2.53 -1.50
N VAL A 131 -13.02 2.11 -0.25
CA VAL A 131 -13.90 2.80 0.72
C VAL A 131 -13.16 3.90 1.48
N GLY A 132 -11.83 3.93 1.42
CA GLY A 132 -11.00 4.91 2.09
C GLY A 132 -9.58 4.99 1.55
N ILE A 133 -8.97 6.15 1.71
CA ILE A 133 -7.57 6.43 1.34
C ILE A 133 -6.93 7.17 2.51
N SER A 134 -5.74 6.74 2.94
CA SER A 134 -4.95 7.44 3.94
C SER A 134 -3.55 7.74 3.40
N ILE A 135 -3.15 9.01 3.46
CA ILE A 135 -1.81 9.47 3.09
C ILE A 135 -1.06 9.84 4.37
N VAL A 136 -0.11 9.01 4.76
CA VAL A 136 0.68 9.18 5.99
C VAL A 136 2.00 9.86 5.63
N SER A 137 2.00 11.19 5.68
CA SER A 137 3.19 12.01 5.43
C SER A 137 3.30 13.11 6.47
N SER A 138 4.39 13.07 7.25
CA SER A 138 4.73 14.11 8.22
C SER A 138 4.86 15.50 7.57
N TRP A 139 5.31 15.55 6.32
CA TRP A 139 5.46 16.79 5.57
C TRP A 139 4.13 17.35 5.06
N LEU A 140 3.13 16.51 4.74
CA LEU A 140 1.81 17.02 4.36
C LEU A 140 1.10 17.68 5.54
N GLY A 141 1.18 17.09 6.73
CA GLY A 141 0.66 17.72 7.95
C GLY A 141 1.33 19.07 8.21
N LYS A 142 2.66 19.14 8.04
CA LYS A 142 3.42 20.38 8.19
C LYS A 142 3.05 21.42 7.12
N MET A 143 2.96 21.04 5.85
CA MET A 143 2.53 21.92 4.76
C MET A 143 1.13 22.48 5.00
N ASN A 144 0.19 21.63 5.43
CA ASN A 144 -1.16 22.06 5.76
C ASN A 144 -1.17 23.08 6.92
N SER A 145 -0.37 22.84 7.97
CA SER A 145 -0.26 23.77 9.10
C SER A 145 0.40 25.11 8.76
N THR A 146 1.07 25.20 7.61
CA THR A 146 1.72 26.44 7.11
C THR A 146 0.87 27.20 6.10
N LEU A 147 -0.32 26.71 5.74
CA LEU A 147 -1.24 27.42 4.84
C LEU A 147 -1.77 28.69 5.53
N SER A 148 -1.82 29.79 4.79
CA SER A 148 -2.48 31.01 5.27
C SER A 148 -4.01 30.86 5.14
N GLU A 149 -4.77 31.70 5.85
CA GLU A 149 -6.24 31.74 5.70
C GLU A 149 -6.69 32.00 4.25
N LYS A 150 -5.86 32.69 3.45
CA LYS A 150 -6.11 32.92 2.02
C LYS A 150 -5.95 31.65 1.19
N ASP A 151 -5.02 30.77 1.56
CA ASP A 151 -4.77 29.53 0.85
C ASP A 151 -5.88 28.50 1.12
N ILE A 152 -6.40 28.47 2.35
CA ILE A 152 -7.51 27.58 2.74
C ILE A 152 -8.80 27.92 1.99
N LYS A 153 -9.10 29.20 1.79
CA LYS A 153 -10.36 29.65 1.13
C LYS A 153 -10.42 29.40 -0.39
N LYS A 154 -9.35 28.89 -1.00
CA LYS A 154 -9.23 28.72 -2.46
C LYS A 154 -9.55 27.28 -2.93
N TYR A 155 -9.73 26.36 -2.00
CA TYR A 155 -10.04 24.94 -2.22
C TYR A 155 -11.35 24.57 -1.52
#